data_AF-A0A6N7RJU5-F1
#
_entry.id   AF-A0A6N7RJU5-F1
#
_cell.length_a   1.000
_cell.length_b   1.000
_cell.length_c   1.000
_cell.angle_alpha   90.00
_cell.angle_beta   90.00
_cell.angle_gamma   90.00
#
_symmetry.space_group_name_H-M   'P 1'
#
loop_
_entity.id
_entity.type
_entity.pdbx_description
1 polymer ?
#
loop_
_entity_poly.entity_id
_entity_poly.type
_entity_poly.pdbx_seq_one_letter_code
_entity_poly.pdbx_strand_id
1 'polypeptide(L)'
;MAGGISEEDIQKVREASDLVAVIGERTPVKQRGRDFWCCCPLHNEKTPSFKIDPSLQLWHCFGCGEGGDVFGFVMKTEDLSFPEAVRRLAERAHIDIAESGGRKSVGSSRKARLKAVCDETAQFYHSQLMRNPGPDASAARSYLGARGLGGEVPKTWQLGFAPGRGQLVRHLSAKGFKPDEMVQANVALSGDGGKLRDRFYNRIMFPINDPQGECIAFGGRVVGKGEPKYLNSQETPLFHKSQVLYGMDKAKAAMASTGVAVVVEGYTDVIALHEAGVKNAVATLGTALTMRHIRLLSRHAQHAIVYLFDGDEAGQRAADRALAFIDDSMTPEAGKSRIELAAVTLPDNLDPADFVAQRGADELQKLIAQAQPLLKYGIERRLARHDLGRAEGRAAALADALQVLAPIKDSMLARDYAVQIATSVRAREQDVIDQLEHLKAPKAEGEQDGPDAPDGAPEAAAPRPSRSLPRAEINRRRFERQLLTLAARRPDLALLHADALAQTQWHEQAHAVIAQSMLDTLAEDPGATSARLVTEASRALPAAASVLTSGTVSETTTSENLAAFLVEELAIGDAEDAVGALRAQIADPSRLDPDELEMLYETVAAMQQDLKRRRAAHKPLS
;
A
#
# COMPACT_ATOMS: atom_id res chain seq x y z
N MET A 1 -20.46 11.90 -19.03
CA MET A 1 -19.05 12.31 -19.30
C MET A 1 -18.03 11.33 -18.69
N ALA A 2 -17.73 10.23 -19.39
CA ALA A 2 -16.71 9.26 -18.95
C ALA A 2 -15.34 9.60 -19.57
N GLY A 3 -14.35 9.93 -18.76
CA GLY A 3 -12.95 10.08 -19.22
C GLY A 3 -12.66 11.23 -20.20
N GLY A 4 -13.55 12.24 -20.30
CA GLY A 4 -13.38 13.39 -21.19
C GLY A 4 -13.85 13.15 -22.64
N ILE A 5 -14.49 12.02 -22.93
CA ILE A 5 -15.07 11.70 -24.24
C ILE A 5 -16.56 12.13 -24.21
N SER A 6 -17.02 12.80 -25.26
CA SER A 6 -18.44 13.20 -25.35
C SER A 6 -19.33 11.96 -25.45
N GLU A 7 -20.55 12.03 -24.90
CA GLU A 7 -21.51 10.91 -25.01
C GLU A 7 -21.89 10.63 -26.46
N GLU A 8 -21.88 11.67 -27.31
CA GLU A 8 -22.08 11.56 -28.74
C GLU A 8 -20.95 10.75 -29.41
N ASP A 9 -19.69 10.97 -29.05
CA ASP A 9 -18.56 10.22 -29.60
C ASP A 9 -18.51 8.78 -29.08
N ILE A 10 -18.83 8.55 -27.80
CA ILE A 10 -18.98 7.18 -27.26
C ILE A 10 -20.05 6.42 -28.07
N GLN A 11 -21.16 7.09 -28.39
CA GLN A 11 -22.23 6.50 -29.18
C GLN A 11 -21.82 6.25 -30.64
N LYS A 12 -21.12 7.19 -31.29
CA LYS A 12 -20.57 7.00 -32.65
C LYS A 12 -19.61 5.80 -32.70
N VAL A 13 -18.71 5.69 -31.73
CA VAL A 13 -17.76 4.58 -31.65
C VAL A 13 -18.49 3.26 -31.39
N ARG A 14 -19.53 3.26 -30.55
CA ARG A 14 -20.38 2.09 -30.29
C ARG A 14 -21.07 1.62 -31.57
N GLU A 15 -21.65 2.53 -32.33
CA GLU A 15 -22.39 2.24 -33.57
C GLU A 15 -21.48 1.75 -34.69
N ALA A 16 -20.24 2.25 -34.76
CA ALA A 16 -19.27 1.83 -35.76
C ALA A 16 -18.52 0.53 -35.39
N SER A 17 -18.69 0.02 -34.17
CA SER A 17 -18.01 -1.17 -33.68
C SER A 17 -18.94 -2.37 -33.65
N ASP A 18 -19.05 -3.08 -34.79
CA ASP A 18 -19.84 -4.33 -34.85
C ASP A 18 -19.19 -5.44 -34.00
N LEU A 19 -19.90 -5.87 -32.96
CA LEU A 19 -19.46 -6.85 -32.00
C LEU A 19 -19.06 -8.19 -32.65
N VAL A 20 -19.76 -8.63 -33.70
CA VAL A 20 -19.44 -9.89 -34.40
C VAL A 20 -18.08 -9.78 -35.09
N ALA A 21 -17.81 -8.66 -35.76
CA ALA A 21 -16.53 -8.38 -36.40
C ALA A 21 -15.40 -8.24 -35.37
N VAL A 22 -15.63 -7.53 -34.25
CA VAL A 22 -14.65 -7.36 -33.17
C VAL A 22 -14.20 -8.72 -32.60
N ILE A 23 -15.16 -9.60 -32.31
CA ILE A 23 -14.87 -10.91 -31.71
C ILE A 23 -14.29 -11.87 -32.76
N GLY A 24 -14.73 -11.77 -34.02
CA GLY A 24 -14.26 -12.57 -35.15
C GLY A 24 -12.76 -12.46 -35.43
N GLU A 25 -12.12 -11.35 -35.03
CA GLU A 25 -10.66 -11.19 -35.11
C GLU A 25 -9.90 -12.10 -34.15
N ARG A 26 -10.53 -12.51 -33.04
CA ARG A 26 -9.89 -13.29 -31.98
C ARG A 26 -10.18 -14.78 -32.09
N THR A 27 -11.37 -15.14 -32.57
CA THR A 27 -11.83 -16.52 -32.63
C THR A 27 -12.78 -16.74 -33.81
N PRO A 28 -12.78 -17.91 -34.47
CA PRO A 28 -13.71 -18.19 -35.56
C PRO A 28 -15.16 -18.20 -35.06
N VAL A 29 -15.96 -17.26 -35.56
CA VAL A 29 -17.38 -17.13 -35.22
C VAL A 29 -18.24 -17.86 -36.25
N LYS A 30 -19.24 -18.63 -35.80
CA LYS A 30 -20.20 -19.35 -36.64
C LYS A 30 -21.62 -18.90 -36.37
N GLN A 31 -22.38 -18.62 -37.43
CA GLN A 31 -23.79 -18.27 -37.31
C GLN A 31 -24.64 -19.50 -36.99
N ARG A 32 -25.56 -19.36 -36.02
CA ARG A 32 -26.56 -20.39 -35.67
C ARG A 32 -27.91 -19.71 -35.45
N GLY A 33 -28.75 -19.75 -36.48
CA GLY A 33 -30.01 -19.01 -36.49
C GLY A 33 -29.76 -17.50 -36.54
N ARG A 34 -30.40 -16.76 -35.62
CA ARG A 34 -30.24 -15.30 -35.51
C ARG A 34 -28.97 -14.87 -34.75
N ASP A 35 -28.38 -15.79 -33.98
CA ASP A 35 -27.26 -15.51 -33.08
C ASP A 35 -25.95 -16.07 -33.67
N PHE A 36 -24.82 -15.56 -33.17
CA PHE A 36 -23.50 -16.04 -33.51
C PHE A 36 -22.84 -16.74 -32.32
N TRP A 37 -22.00 -17.75 -32.61
CA TRP A 37 -21.40 -18.60 -31.58
C TRP A 37 -19.92 -18.86 -31.85
N CYS A 38 -19.11 -18.87 -30.80
CA CYS A 38 -17.69 -19.22 -30.86
C CYS A 38 -17.20 -19.86 -29.55
N CYS A 39 -15.95 -20.33 -29.54
CA CYS A 39 -15.25 -20.65 -28.30
C CYS A 39 -14.84 -19.34 -27.62
N CYS A 40 -15.01 -19.28 -26.31
CA CYS A 40 -14.79 -18.09 -25.50
C CYS A 40 -13.35 -17.57 -25.61
N PRO A 41 -13.16 -16.29 -25.99
CA PRO A 41 -11.83 -15.67 -25.98
C PRO A 41 -11.27 -15.37 -24.58
N LEU A 42 -12.10 -15.46 -23.53
CA LEU A 42 -11.75 -15.06 -22.16
C LEU A 42 -11.34 -16.24 -21.27
N HIS A 43 -11.65 -17.47 -21.66
CA HIS A 43 -11.25 -18.68 -20.95
C HIS A 43 -11.10 -19.85 -21.93
N ASN A 44 -10.28 -20.84 -21.56
CA ASN A 44 -9.94 -21.91 -22.49
C ASN A 44 -11.03 -23.00 -22.51
N GLU A 45 -11.69 -23.18 -23.66
CA GLU A 45 -12.72 -24.21 -23.86
C GLU A 45 -12.64 -24.87 -25.24
N LYS A 46 -13.15 -26.10 -25.35
CA LYS A 46 -13.18 -26.86 -26.62
C LYS A 46 -14.55 -26.85 -27.31
N THR A 47 -15.61 -26.52 -26.57
CA THR A 47 -16.98 -26.47 -27.06
C THR A 47 -17.45 -25.02 -27.10
N PRO A 48 -18.05 -24.53 -28.20
CA PRO A 48 -18.52 -23.15 -28.27
C PRO A 48 -19.58 -22.84 -27.20
N SER A 49 -19.23 -22.01 -26.20
CA SER A 49 -20.18 -21.51 -25.20
C SER A 49 -20.39 -19.99 -25.27
N PHE A 50 -19.68 -19.30 -26.15
CA PHE A 50 -19.74 -17.86 -26.29
C PHE A 50 -20.79 -17.45 -27.33
N LYS A 51 -21.89 -16.87 -26.85
CA LYS A 51 -23.01 -16.39 -27.66
C LYS A 51 -22.90 -14.89 -27.90
N ILE A 52 -23.12 -14.48 -29.15
CA ILE A 52 -23.15 -13.08 -29.59
C ILE A 52 -24.53 -12.82 -30.19
N ASP A 53 -25.25 -11.84 -29.65
CA ASP A 53 -26.51 -11.34 -30.20
C ASP A 53 -26.20 -10.10 -31.06
N PRO A 54 -26.24 -10.22 -32.40
CA PRO A 54 -25.91 -9.11 -33.30
C PRO A 54 -26.97 -8.00 -33.28
N SER A 55 -28.20 -8.32 -32.87
CA SER A 55 -29.31 -7.36 -32.83
C SER A 55 -29.25 -6.48 -31.58
N LEU A 56 -28.84 -7.05 -30.46
CA LEU A 56 -28.67 -6.32 -29.19
C LEU A 56 -27.25 -5.77 -29.02
N GLN A 57 -26.29 -6.18 -29.86
CA GLN A 57 -24.86 -5.87 -29.71
C GLN A 57 -24.33 -6.23 -28.31
N LEU A 58 -24.76 -7.39 -27.82
CA LEU A 58 -24.36 -7.96 -26.53
C LEU A 58 -23.80 -9.36 -26.72
N TRP A 59 -22.90 -9.75 -25.83
CA TRP A 59 -22.39 -11.11 -25.75
C TRP A 59 -22.56 -11.68 -24.35
N HIS A 60 -22.65 -13.01 -24.30
CA HIS A 60 -22.67 -13.77 -23.06
C HIS A 60 -21.99 -15.12 -23.26
N CYS A 61 -21.12 -15.48 -22.34
CA CYS A 61 -20.43 -16.75 -22.32
C CYS A 61 -21.08 -17.69 -21.30
N PHE A 62 -21.68 -18.78 -21.78
CA PHE A 62 -22.31 -19.78 -20.91
C PHE A 62 -21.31 -20.66 -20.14
N GLY A 63 -20.05 -20.70 -20.57
CA GLY A 63 -18.97 -21.40 -19.84
C GLY A 63 -18.47 -20.66 -18.59
N CYS A 64 -18.11 -19.38 -18.72
CA CYS A 64 -17.54 -18.59 -17.62
C CYS A 64 -18.51 -17.61 -16.95
N GLY A 65 -19.75 -17.46 -17.45
CA GLY A 65 -20.78 -16.58 -16.89
C GLY A 65 -20.58 -15.08 -17.19
N GLU A 66 -19.58 -14.74 -18.00
CA GLU A 66 -19.27 -13.36 -18.35
C GLU A 66 -20.14 -12.85 -19.49
N GLY A 67 -20.47 -11.56 -19.46
CA GLY A 67 -21.23 -10.89 -20.52
C GLY A 67 -20.96 -9.40 -20.58
N GLY A 68 -21.33 -8.77 -21.70
CA GLY A 68 -21.15 -7.34 -21.87
C GLY A 68 -21.44 -6.85 -23.28
N ASP A 69 -21.06 -5.61 -23.52
CA ASP A 69 -21.07 -4.97 -24.84
C ASP A 69 -19.67 -5.02 -25.48
N VAL A 70 -19.50 -4.36 -26.62
CA VAL A 70 -18.24 -4.29 -27.36
C VAL A 70 -17.10 -3.64 -26.56
N PHE A 71 -17.41 -2.63 -25.73
CA PHE A 71 -16.40 -2.01 -24.86
C PHE A 71 -15.99 -2.98 -23.74
N GLY A 72 -16.96 -3.60 -23.08
CA GLY A 72 -16.72 -4.60 -22.04
C GLY A 72 -15.90 -5.79 -22.56
N PHE A 73 -16.13 -6.21 -23.81
CA PHE A 73 -15.29 -7.23 -24.45
C PHE A 73 -13.84 -6.78 -24.57
N VAL A 74 -13.60 -5.62 -25.21
CA VAL A 74 -12.24 -5.08 -25.43
C VAL A 74 -11.52 -4.80 -24.11
N MET A 75 -12.22 -4.24 -23.12
CA MET A 75 -11.69 -4.02 -21.77
C MET A 75 -11.19 -5.32 -21.15
N LYS A 76 -11.98 -6.40 -21.24
CA LYS A 76 -11.62 -7.70 -20.66
C LYS A 76 -10.53 -8.43 -21.46
N THR A 77 -10.53 -8.34 -22.78
CA THR A 77 -9.53 -9.02 -23.62
C THR A 77 -8.19 -8.31 -23.71
N GLU A 78 -8.18 -6.97 -23.61
CA GLU A 78 -6.97 -6.14 -23.79
C GLU A 78 -6.51 -5.44 -22.49
N ASP A 79 -7.16 -5.73 -21.35
CA ASP A 79 -6.90 -5.14 -20.03
C ASP A 79 -6.89 -3.61 -20.05
N LEU A 80 -7.91 -3.02 -20.71
CA LEU A 80 -8.06 -1.59 -20.88
C LEU A 80 -9.13 -1.02 -19.94
N SER A 81 -8.94 0.21 -19.46
CA SER A 81 -10.03 0.97 -18.83
C SER A 81 -11.08 1.39 -19.86
N PHE A 82 -12.29 1.74 -19.42
CA PHE A 82 -13.38 2.13 -20.33
C PHE A 82 -12.99 3.25 -21.32
N PRO A 83 -12.36 4.37 -20.91
CA PRO A 83 -11.92 5.40 -21.86
C PRO A 83 -10.82 4.93 -22.83
N GLU A 84 -9.97 3.99 -22.42
CA GLU A 84 -8.95 3.41 -23.29
C GLU A 84 -9.57 2.45 -24.31
N ALA A 85 -10.54 1.64 -23.90
CA ALA A 85 -11.31 0.78 -24.79
C ALA A 85 -12.12 1.59 -25.83
N VAL A 86 -12.71 2.72 -25.43
CA VAL A 86 -13.38 3.64 -26.36
C VAL A 86 -12.39 4.21 -27.38
N ARG A 87 -11.18 4.64 -26.96
CA ARG A 87 -10.16 5.14 -27.89
C ARG A 87 -9.63 4.06 -28.83
N ARG A 88 -9.40 2.86 -28.32
CA ARG A 88 -8.94 1.70 -29.09
C ARG A 88 -9.91 1.34 -30.22
N LEU A 89 -11.21 1.37 -29.92
CA LEU A 89 -12.25 1.12 -30.92
C LEU A 89 -12.45 2.31 -31.86
N ALA A 90 -12.28 3.55 -31.40
CA ALA A 90 -12.32 4.73 -32.25
C ALA A 90 -11.20 4.74 -33.29
N GLU A 91 -9.97 4.39 -32.90
CA GLU A 91 -8.85 4.21 -33.83
C GLU A 91 -9.12 3.12 -34.86
N ARG A 92 -9.71 1.99 -34.43
CA ARG A 92 -10.09 0.88 -35.32
C ARG A 92 -11.18 1.27 -36.31
N ALA A 93 -12.13 2.10 -35.88
CA ALA A 93 -13.23 2.60 -36.71
C ALA A 93 -12.86 3.87 -37.51
N HIS A 94 -11.63 4.38 -37.37
CA HIS A 94 -11.20 5.66 -37.95
C HIS A 94 -12.12 6.84 -37.59
N ILE A 95 -12.60 6.88 -36.35
CA ILE A 95 -13.46 7.95 -35.82
C ILE A 95 -12.60 8.93 -35.04
N ASP A 96 -12.59 10.17 -35.52
CA ASP A 96 -11.99 11.31 -34.80
C ASP A 96 -12.91 11.74 -33.66
N ILE A 97 -12.49 11.49 -32.43
CA ILE A 97 -13.20 11.95 -31.22
C ILE A 97 -12.88 13.44 -31.03
N ALA A 98 -13.89 14.31 -31.22
CA ALA A 98 -13.74 15.75 -31.08
C ALA A 98 -13.59 16.14 -29.61
N GLU A 99 -12.39 16.62 -29.22
CA GLU A 99 -12.16 17.13 -27.87
C GLU A 99 -12.89 18.48 -27.71
N SER A 100 -14.08 18.46 -27.11
CA SER A 100 -14.79 19.67 -26.68
C SER A 100 -13.93 20.46 -25.68
N GLY A 101 -13.24 21.48 -26.18
CA GLY A 101 -12.62 22.54 -25.39
C GLY A 101 -11.44 22.10 -24.52
N GLY A 102 -10.25 22.02 -25.12
CA GLY A 102 -8.99 22.39 -24.47
C GLY A 102 -8.77 21.87 -23.05
N ARG A 103 -8.71 20.55 -22.87
CA ARG A 103 -7.97 19.90 -21.78
C ARG A 103 -7.92 18.40 -22.08
N LYS A 104 -6.81 17.95 -22.70
CA LYS A 104 -6.27 16.60 -22.46
C LYS A 104 -6.53 16.29 -21.00
N SER A 105 -7.23 15.20 -20.68
CA SER A 105 -7.69 14.94 -19.31
C SER A 105 -6.58 15.33 -18.33
N VAL A 106 -6.86 16.28 -17.44
CA VAL A 106 -5.81 16.86 -16.59
C VAL A 106 -5.09 15.74 -15.83
N GLY A 107 -5.74 14.60 -15.62
CA GLY A 107 -5.15 13.36 -15.09
C GLY A 107 -4.19 12.63 -16.06
N SER A 108 -4.54 12.40 -17.33
CA SER A 108 -3.68 11.68 -18.30
C SER A 108 -2.50 12.55 -18.74
N SER A 109 -2.73 13.84 -19.01
CA SER A 109 -1.66 14.79 -19.33
C SER A 109 -0.69 15.00 -18.16
N ARG A 110 -1.21 15.06 -16.92
CA ARG A 110 -0.37 15.15 -15.72
C ARG A 110 0.39 13.87 -15.46
N LYS A 111 -0.24 12.68 -15.54
CA LYS A 111 0.47 11.40 -15.38
C LYS A 111 1.57 11.23 -16.44
N ALA A 112 1.26 11.52 -17.71
CA ALA A 112 2.26 11.50 -18.78
C ALA A 112 3.41 12.49 -18.51
N ARG A 113 3.10 13.67 -17.99
CA ARG A 113 4.12 14.66 -17.63
C ARG A 113 4.99 14.20 -16.47
N LEU A 114 4.41 13.57 -15.45
CA LEU A 114 5.16 12.97 -14.34
C LEU A 114 6.02 11.78 -14.82
N LYS A 115 5.51 10.95 -15.74
CA LYS A 115 6.30 9.87 -16.35
C LYS A 115 7.50 10.43 -17.11
N ALA A 116 7.31 11.52 -17.86
CA ALA A 116 8.41 12.22 -18.53
C ALA A 116 9.45 12.80 -17.54
N VAL A 117 9.04 13.29 -16.36
CA VAL A 117 9.97 13.70 -15.30
C VAL A 117 10.78 12.51 -14.82
N CYS A 118 10.14 11.38 -14.54
CA CYS A 118 10.81 10.15 -14.09
C CYS A 118 11.78 9.62 -15.15
N ASP A 119 11.37 9.52 -16.41
CA ASP A 119 12.23 9.08 -17.51
C ASP A 119 13.47 9.97 -17.68
N GLU A 120 13.30 11.30 -17.75
CA GLU A 120 14.44 12.24 -17.86
C GLU A 120 15.35 12.16 -16.62
N THR A 121 14.78 11.94 -15.42
CA THR A 121 15.55 11.73 -14.19
C THR A 121 16.37 10.44 -14.25
N ALA A 122 15.80 9.34 -14.74
CA ALA A 122 16.49 8.07 -14.91
C ALA A 122 17.65 8.21 -15.91
N GLN A 123 17.42 8.87 -17.04
CA GLN A 123 18.47 9.17 -18.04
C GLN A 123 19.59 10.05 -17.49
N PHE A 124 19.23 11.08 -16.71
CA PHE A 124 20.20 11.94 -16.03
C PHE A 124 21.07 11.12 -15.07
N TYR A 125 20.46 10.38 -14.14
CA TYR A 125 21.22 9.58 -13.17
C TYR A 125 22.05 8.48 -13.83
N HIS A 126 21.54 7.83 -14.88
CA HIS A 126 22.31 6.86 -15.65
C HIS A 126 23.53 7.52 -16.29
N SER A 127 23.37 8.69 -16.92
CA SER A 127 24.49 9.45 -17.49
C SER A 127 25.51 9.85 -16.42
N GLN A 128 25.06 10.23 -15.21
CA GLN A 128 25.96 10.53 -14.10
C GLN A 128 26.76 9.31 -13.66
N LEU A 129 26.16 8.11 -13.60
CA LEU A 129 26.90 6.90 -13.26
C LEU A 129 27.94 6.55 -14.34
N MET A 130 27.54 6.65 -15.61
CA MET A 130 28.36 6.19 -16.74
C MET A 130 29.48 7.15 -17.13
N ARG A 131 29.26 8.47 -16.99
CA ARG A 131 30.14 9.50 -17.59
C ARG A 131 30.80 10.42 -16.58
N ASN A 132 30.30 10.52 -15.35
CA ASN A 132 30.86 11.45 -14.37
C ASN A 132 32.21 10.92 -13.84
N PRO A 133 33.33 11.65 -14.04
CA PRO A 133 34.65 11.23 -13.55
C PRO A 133 34.85 11.54 -12.05
N GLY A 134 33.88 12.17 -11.39
CA GLY A 134 33.96 12.56 -10.00
C GLY A 134 34.15 11.37 -9.04
N PRO A 135 34.76 11.62 -7.87
CA PRO A 135 35.14 10.57 -6.93
C PRO A 135 33.93 9.77 -6.42
N ASP A 136 32.81 10.43 -6.14
CA ASP A 136 31.60 9.76 -5.64
C ASP A 136 30.97 8.83 -6.68
N ALA A 137 30.93 9.25 -7.95
CA ALA A 137 30.46 8.40 -9.06
C ALA A 137 31.43 7.23 -9.30
N SER A 138 32.73 7.45 -9.14
CA SER A 138 33.72 6.38 -9.19
C SER A 138 33.53 5.36 -8.06
N ALA A 139 33.27 5.83 -6.83
CA ALA A 139 32.97 4.96 -5.69
C ALA A 139 31.68 4.16 -5.92
N ALA A 140 30.66 4.76 -6.53
CA ALA A 140 29.44 4.07 -6.93
C ALA A 140 29.71 2.93 -7.92
N ARG A 141 30.51 3.17 -8.96
CA ARG A 141 30.93 2.15 -9.93
C ARG A 141 31.76 1.04 -9.29
N SER A 142 32.72 1.40 -8.42
CA SER A 142 33.53 0.41 -7.69
C SER A 142 32.67 -0.46 -6.78
N TYR A 143 31.67 0.12 -6.11
CA TYR A 143 30.73 -0.65 -5.29
C TYR A 143 29.91 -1.64 -6.13
N LEU A 144 29.36 -1.20 -7.26
CA LEU A 144 28.62 -2.08 -8.18
C LEU A 144 29.51 -3.20 -8.70
N GLY A 145 30.74 -2.88 -9.12
CA GLY A 145 31.71 -3.89 -9.56
C GLY A 145 32.05 -4.92 -8.49
N ALA A 146 32.29 -4.49 -7.25
CA ALA A 146 32.58 -5.38 -6.13
C ALA A 146 31.40 -6.30 -5.77
N ARG A 147 30.18 -5.93 -6.15
CA ARG A 147 28.95 -6.74 -5.97
C ARG A 147 28.57 -7.56 -7.20
N GLY A 148 29.41 -7.61 -8.24
CA GLY A 148 29.08 -8.31 -9.49
C GLY A 148 28.04 -7.60 -10.35
N LEU A 149 27.69 -6.35 -10.03
CA LEU A 149 26.70 -5.52 -10.74
C LEU A 149 27.36 -4.53 -11.71
N GLY A 150 28.58 -4.84 -12.16
CA GLY A 150 29.33 -4.05 -13.14
C GLY A 150 29.02 -4.45 -14.60
N GLY A 151 29.89 -4.05 -15.52
CA GLY A 151 29.77 -4.45 -16.94
C GLY A 151 28.53 -3.86 -17.62
N GLU A 152 27.71 -4.72 -18.23
CA GLU A 152 26.48 -4.31 -18.93
C GLU A 152 25.28 -4.14 -17.99
N VAL A 153 25.35 -4.63 -16.74
CA VAL A 153 24.26 -4.56 -15.76
C VAL A 153 23.73 -3.13 -15.57
N PRO A 154 24.59 -2.09 -15.38
CA PRO A 154 24.11 -0.72 -15.26
C PRO A 154 23.35 -0.22 -16.49
N LYS A 155 23.64 -0.73 -17.69
CA LYS A 155 22.91 -0.36 -18.91
C LYS A 155 21.58 -1.11 -19.00
N THR A 156 21.58 -2.42 -18.79
CA THR A 156 20.36 -3.25 -18.85
C THR A 156 19.30 -2.83 -17.83
N TRP A 157 19.75 -2.42 -16.64
CA TRP A 157 18.89 -2.01 -15.53
C TRP A 157 18.77 -0.49 -15.39
N GLN A 158 19.39 0.27 -16.29
CA GLN A 158 19.46 1.74 -16.25
C GLN A 158 19.89 2.27 -14.88
N LEU A 159 20.81 1.58 -14.20
CA LEU A 159 21.32 2.00 -12.90
C LEU A 159 21.97 3.37 -13.03
N GLY A 160 21.82 4.20 -12.00
CA GLY A 160 22.26 5.57 -12.01
C GLY A 160 23.03 5.99 -10.76
N PHE A 161 23.49 7.23 -10.77
CA PHE A 161 24.10 7.87 -9.62
C PHE A 161 23.48 9.25 -9.41
N ALA A 162 22.98 9.50 -8.20
CA ALA A 162 22.45 10.79 -7.79
C ALA A 162 23.55 11.62 -7.13
N PRO A 163 24.14 12.62 -7.82
CA PRO A 163 25.16 13.47 -7.22
C PRO A 163 24.56 14.51 -6.24
N GLY A 164 23.24 14.73 -6.33
CA GLY A 164 22.46 15.76 -5.64
C GLY A 164 23.03 17.18 -5.74
N ARG A 165 22.86 17.98 -4.68
CA ARG A 165 23.26 19.41 -4.62
C ARG A 165 22.54 20.31 -5.65
N GLY A 166 21.28 19.98 -5.96
CA GLY A 166 20.43 20.74 -6.88
C GLY A 166 20.82 20.56 -8.35
N GLN A 167 21.60 19.53 -8.69
CA GLN A 167 22.01 19.25 -10.06
C GLN A 167 20.85 18.69 -10.87
N LEU A 168 20.06 17.77 -10.29
CA LEU A 168 18.89 17.23 -10.98
C LEU A 168 17.84 18.34 -11.19
N VAL A 169 17.53 19.12 -10.15
CA VAL A 169 16.58 20.23 -10.25
C VAL A 169 16.98 21.20 -11.38
N ARG A 170 18.26 21.59 -11.45
CA ARG A 170 18.76 22.46 -12.54
C ARG A 170 18.60 21.83 -13.91
N HIS A 171 18.90 20.53 -14.04
CA HIS A 171 18.73 19.77 -15.28
C HIS A 171 17.27 19.72 -15.73
N LEU A 172 16.36 19.36 -14.83
CA LEU A 172 14.93 19.27 -15.13
C LEU A 172 14.31 20.65 -15.42
N SER A 173 14.72 21.69 -14.69
CA SER A 173 14.28 23.07 -14.98
C SER A 173 14.72 23.53 -16.37
N ALA A 174 15.95 23.20 -16.79
CA ALA A 174 16.43 23.52 -18.14
C ALA A 174 15.65 22.79 -19.24
N LYS A 175 15.08 21.61 -18.92
CA LYS A 175 14.17 20.84 -19.79
C LYS A 175 12.71 21.34 -19.75
N GLY A 176 12.42 22.40 -18.98
CA GLY A 176 11.10 23.02 -18.91
C GLY A 176 10.10 22.29 -18.00
N PHE A 177 10.57 21.42 -17.10
CA PHE A 177 9.71 20.82 -16.08
C PHE A 177 9.46 21.82 -14.95
N LYS A 178 8.23 21.82 -14.43
CA LYS A 178 7.80 22.74 -13.38
C LYS A 178 8.16 22.23 -11.98
N PRO A 179 8.35 23.12 -10.99
CA PRO A 179 8.61 22.74 -9.61
C PRO A 179 7.63 21.72 -9.02
N ASP A 180 6.33 21.91 -9.27
CA ASP A 180 5.28 21.04 -8.75
C ASP A 180 5.33 19.64 -9.38
N GLU A 181 5.66 19.55 -10.66
CA GLU A 181 5.87 18.28 -11.37
C GLU A 181 7.02 17.47 -10.73
N MET A 182 8.15 18.13 -10.42
CA MET A 182 9.31 17.47 -9.79
C MET A 182 9.03 16.98 -8.37
N VAL A 183 8.28 17.76 -7.59
CA VAL A 183 7.89 17.40 -6.22
C VAL A 183 6.88 16.26 -6.23
N GLN A 184 5.90 16.29 -7.14
CA GLN A 184 4.89 15.23 -7.28
C GLN A 184 5.46 13.92 -7.82
N ALA A 185 6.45 13.98 -8.71
CA ALA A 185 7.24 12.81 -9.12
C ALA A 185 8.19 12.31 -8.02
N ASN A 186 8.25 13.01 -6.89
CA ASN A 186 9.10 12.70 -5.75
C ASN A 186 10.60 12.65 -6.09
N VAL A 187 11.05 13.46 -7.04
CA VAL A 187 12.47 13.58 -7.40
C VAL A 187 13.12 14.84 -6.80
N ALA A 188 12.30 15.80 -6.36
CA ALA A 188 12.71 17.00 -5.65
C ALA A 188 11.89 17.22 -4.37
N LEU A 189 12.44 18.00 -3.45
CA LEU A 189 11.78 18.47 -2.22
C LEU A 189 11.72 20.00 -2.24
N SER A 190 10.61 20.56 -1.77
CA SER A 190 10.51 22.00 -1.48
C SER A 190 11.24 22.29 -0.17
N GLY A 191 12.21 23.21 -0.19
CA GLY A 191 12.86 23.75 1.00
C GLY A 191 12.30 25.11 1.42
N ASP A 192 12.86 25.65 2.51
CA ASP A 192 12.46 26.96 3.05
C ASP A 192 12.69 28.08 2.03
N GLY A 193 11.70 28.96 1.88
CA GLY A 193 11.72 30.04 0.89
C GLY A 193 11.44 29.60 -0.56
N GLY A 194 10.90 28.40 -0.78
CA GLY A 194 10.46 27.93 -2.10
C GLY A 194 11.58 27.42 -3.01
N LYS A 195 12.81 27.29 -2.50
CA LYS A 195 13.93 26.69 -3.25
C LYS A 195 13.79 25.18 -3.28
N LEU A 196 13.80 24.60 -4.48
CA LEU A 196 13.85 23.16 -4.68
C LEU A 196 15.23 22.60 -4.37
N ARG A 197 15.25 21.40 -3.78
CA ARG A 197 16.45 20.58 -3.62
C ARG A 197 16.22 19.18 -4.15
N ASP A 198 17.27 18.54 -4.64
CA ASP A 198 17.22 17.14 -5.08
C ASP A 198 16.83 16.24 -3.89
N ARG A 199 15.91 15.29 -4.12
CA ARG A 199 15.55 14.32 -3.07
C ARG A 199 16.69 13.34 -2.80
N PHE A 200 17.33 12.85 -3.86
CA PHE A 200 18.41 11.87 -3.77
C PHE A 200 19.77 12.56 -3.83
N TYR A 201 20.64 12.20 -2.90
CA TYR A 201 22.00 12.73 -2.79
C TYR A 201 22.97 11.62 -2.42
N ASN A 202 24.07 11.54 -3.17
CA ASN A 202 25.15 10.58 -3.01
C ASN A 202 24.66 9.11 -2.93
N ARG A 203 23.84 8.73 -3.91
CA ARG A 203 23.19 7.41 -3.96
C ARG A 203 23.34 6.74 -5.31
N ILE A 204 23.53 5.42 -5.30
CA ILE A 204 23.29 4.55 -6.46
C ILE A 204 21.77 4.46 -6.62
N MET A 205 21.30 4.71 -7.84
CA MET A 205 19.89 4.80 -8.17
C MET A 205 19.43 3.57 -8.92
N PHE A 206 18.30 3.03 -8.48
CA PHE A 206 17.60 1.89 -9.04
C PHE A 206 16.24 2.40 -9.56
N PRO A 207 16.08 2.65 -10.86
CA PRO A 207 14.79 3.03 -11.42
C PRO A 207 13.74 1.93 -11.19
N ILE A 208 12.55 2.32 -10.77
CA ILE A 208 11.42 1.40 -10.54
C ILE A 208 10.44 1.61 -11.69
N ASN A 209 10.22 0.55 -12.46
CA ASN A 209 9.39 0.56 -13.65
C ASN A 209 7.99 -0.01 -13.39
N ASP A 210 7.00 0.48 -14.12
CA ASP A 210 5.72 -0.20 -14.24
C ASP A 210 5.84 -1.49 -15.09
N PRO A 211 4.82 -2.36 -15.13
CA PRO A 211 4.90 -3.60 -15.92
C PRO A 211 5.15 -3.37 -17.42
N GLN A 212 4.93 -2.17 -17.96
CA GLN A 212 5.20 -1.80 -19.35
C GLN A 212 6.67 -1.39 -19.57
N GLY A 213 7.43 -1.18 -18.50
CA GLY A 213 8.83 -0.78 -18.54
C GLY A 213 9.06 0.73 -18.44
N GLU A 214 8.02 1.52 -18.13
CA GLU A 214 8.16 2.97 -17.94
C GLU A 214 8.58 3.29 -16.51
N CYS A 215 9.58 4.17 -16.34
CA CYS A 215 10.07 4.55 -15.01
C CYS A 215 9.01 5.39 -14.28
N ILE A 216 8.62 4.94 -13.08
CA ILE A 216 7.58 5.59 -12.25
C ILE A 216 8.08 6.03 -10.88
N ALA A 217 9.20 5.49 -10.39
CA ALA A 217 9.78 5.81 -9.09
C ALA A 217 11.27 5.42 -9.02
N PHE A 218 11.90 5.64 -7.87
CA PHE A 218 13.31 5.32 -7.65
C PHE A 218 13.56 4.70 -6.28
N GLY A 219 14.42 3.69 -6.25
CA GLY A 219 15.17 3.26 -5.06
C GLY A 219 16.57 3.86 -5.08
N GLY A 220 17.15 4.15 -3.91
CA GLY A 220 18.45 4.81 -3.80
C GLY A 220 19.29 4.30 -2.65
N ARG A 221 20.46 3.73 -2.93
CA ARG A 221 21.41 3.24 -1.91
C ARG A 221 22.55 4.22 -1.69
N VAL A 222 22.82 4.62 -0.45
CA VAL A 222 23.91 5.56 -0.13
C VAL A 222 25.27 4.99 -0.51
N VAL A 223 26.16 5.86 -1.01
CA VAL A 223 27.58 5.54 -1.26
C VAL A 223 28.42 6.12 -0.12
N GLY A 224 29.11 5.27 0.63
CA GLY A 224 29.90 5.70 1.79
C GLY A 224 29.03 5.94 3.04
N LYS A 225 29.19 7.11 3.68
CA LYS A 225 28.48 7.47 4.92
C LYS A 225 27.19 8.24 4.62
N GLY A 226 26.10 7.88 5.29
CA GLY A 226 24.82 8.61 5.27
C GLY A 226 23.64 7.69 5.56
N GLU A 227 22.54 8.28 6.03
CA GLU A 227 21.32 7.55 6.41
C GLU A 227 20.09 8.09 5.66
N PRO A 228 19.06 7.24 5.42
CA PRO A 228 19.08 5.79 5.60
C PRO A 228 19.91 5.08 4.51
N LYS A 229 20.33 3.82 4.76
CA LYS A 229 21.13 3.01 3.81
C LYS A 229 20.44 2.88 2.45
N TYR A 230 19.14 2.58 2.46
CA TYR A 230 18.26 2.58 1.29
C TYR A 230 17.15 3.63 1.48
N LEU A 231 16.82 4.34 0.40
CA LEU A 231 15.77 5.34 0.34
C LEU A 231 14.92 5.12 -0.90
N ASN A 232 13.63 4.90 -0.71
CA ASN A 232 12.67 4.79 -1.81
C ASN A 232 11.94 6.11 -2.02
N SER A 233 11.43 6.31 -3.23
CA SER A 233 10.37 7.28 -3.48
C SER A 233 9.20 7.03 -2.51
N GLN A 234 8.60 8.11 -2.04
CA GLN A 234 7.31 8.08 -1.36
C GLN A 234 6.19 7.76 -2.36
N GLU A 235 4.99 7.52 -1.84
CA GLU A 235 3.76 7.39 -2.64
C GLU A 235 3.60 8.59 -3.58
N THR A 236 3.30 8.31 -4.85
CA THR A 236 3.04 9.33 -5.88
C THR A 236 1.81 8.96 -6.70
N PRO A 237 1.27 9.87 -7.54
CA PRO A 237 0.21 9.52 -8.49
C PRO A 237 0.58 8.43 -9.51
N LEU A 238 1.86 8.07 -9.63
CA LEU A 238 2.37 7.02 -10.51
C LEU A 238 2.80 5.75 -9.76
N PHE A 239 3.05 5.86 -8.46
CA PHE A 239 3.77 4.84 -7.71
C PHE A 239 3.11 4.56 -6.37
N HIS A 240 2.65 3.32 -6.22
CA HIS A 240 2.09 2.77 -4.99
C HIS A 240 2.86 1.54 -4.56
N LYS A 241 3.54 1.61 -3.40
CA LYS A 241 4.41 0.52 -2.93
C LYS A 241 3.66 -0.79 -2.72
N SER A 242 2.38 -0.74 -2.37
CA SER A 242 1.55 -1.93 -2.18
C SER A 242 1.11 -2.61 -3.47
N GLN A 243 1.47 -2.06 -4.64
CA GLN A 243 1.04 -2.57 -5.96
C GLN A 243 2.20 -2.79 -6.95
N VAL A 244 3.39 -2.27 -6.64
CA VAL A 244 4.52 -2.26 -7.57
C VAL A 244 5.61 -3.16 -7.03
N LEU A 245 6.07 -4.08 -7.87
CA LEU A 245 7.19 -4.97 -7.61
C LEU A 245 8.37 -4.60 -8.50
N TYR A 246 9.56 -4.50 -7.93
CA TYR A 246 10.77 -4.24 -8.69
C TYR A 246 11.08 -5.41 -9.62
N GLY A 247 11.46 -5.10 -10.87
CA GLY A 247 11.80 -6.09 -11.89
C GLY A 247 10.61 -6.75 -12.59
N MET A 248 9.37 -6.31 -12.30
CA MET A 248 8.16 -6.88 -12.89
C MET A 248 8.14 -6.78 -14.42
N ASP A 249 8.60 -5.66 -14.98
CA ASP A 249 8.74 -5.41 -16.42
C ASP A 249 9.62 -6.47 -17.11
N LYS A 250 10.68 -6.90 -16.42
CA LYS A 250 11.64 -7.91 -16.91
C LYS A 250 11.19 -9.33 -16.61
N ALA A 251 10.54 -9.56 -15.47
CA ALA A 251 10.24 -10.89 -14.98
C ALA A 251 8.96 -11.52 -15.53
N LYS A 252 7.98 -10.70 -15.94
CA LYS A 252 6.63 -11.17 -16.38
C LYS A 252 6.67 -12.25 -17.47
N ALA A 253 7.59 -12.16 -18.42
CA ALA A 253 7.71 -13.13 -19.51
C ALA A 253 8.28 -14.47 -19.01
N ALA A 254 9.29 -14.42 -18.14
CA ALA A 254 9.85 -15.61 -17.50
C ALA A 254 8.83 -16.27 -16.59
N MET A 255 8.09 -15.49 -15.77
CA MET A 255 7.00 -15.98 -14.92
C MET A 255 5.92 -16.69 -15.72
N ALA A 256 5.50 -16.12 -16.87
CA ALA A 256 4.52 -16.75 -17.75
C ALA A 256 5.03 -18.07 -18.33
N SER A 257 6.33 -18.17 -18.62
CA SER A 257 6.94 -19.39 -19.18
C SER A 257 7.14 -20.50 -18.13
N THR A 258 7.54 -20.15 -16.91
CA THR A 258 7.80 -21.13 -15.84
C THR A 258 6.54 -21.45 -15.02
N GLY A 259 5.55 -20.55 -15.06
CA GLY A 259 4.40 -20.55 -14.16
C GLY A 259 4.75 -20.17 -12.72
N VAL A 260 5.99 -19.76 -12.44
CA VAL A 260 6.49 -19.51 -11.08
C VAL A 260 7.00 -18.08 -10.95
N ALA A 261 6.60 -17.40 -9.88
CA ALA A 261 7.19 -16.12 -9.45
C ALA A 261 8.07 -16.33 -8.23
N VAL A 262 9.26 -15.71 -8.22
CA VAL A 262 10.16 -15.71 -7.06
C VAL A 262 10.15 -14.31 -6.45
N VAL A 263 9.84 -14.20 -5.16
CA VAL A 263 9.79 -12.91 -4.45
C VAL A 263 10.95 -12.81 -3.47
N VAL A 264 11.74 -11.76 -3.58
CA VAL A 264 12.85 -11.39 -2.67
C VAL A 264 12.61 -10.01 -2.06
N GLU A 265 13.48 -9.55 -1.17
CA GLU A 265 13.31 -8.26 -0.47
C GLU A 265 14.06 -7.10 -1.13
N GLY A 266 15.20 -7.35 -1.78
CA GLY A 266 16.09 -6.31 -2.27
C GLY A 266 16.19 -6.17 -3.80
N TYR A 267 16.47 -4.94 -4.25
CA TYR A 267 16.80 -4.64 -5.65
C TYR A 267 18.01 -5.44 -6.15
N THR A 268 19.04 -5.51 -5.31
CA THR A 268 20.30 -6.18 -5.64
C THR A 268 20.10 -7.67 -5.83
N ASP A 269 19.20 -8.27 -5.06
CA ASP A 269 18.86 -9.68 -5.14
C ASP A 269 18.17 -9.97 -6.47
N VAL A 270 17.17 -9.17 -6.85
CA VAL A 270 16.52 -9.31 -8.16
C VAL A 270 17.54 -9.23 -9.29
N ILE A 271 18.41 -8.23 -9.28
CA ILE A 271 19.41 -8.08 -10.34
C ILE A 271 20.34 -9.30 -10.36
N ALA A 272 20.91 -9.68 -9.21
CA ALA A 272 21.82 -10.82 -9.11
C ALA A 272 21.17 -12.13 -9.59
N LEU A 273 19.92 -12.37 -9.21
CA LEU A 273 19.14 -13.53 -9.65
C LEU A 273 18.92 -13.54 -11.17
N HIS A 274 18.55 -12.40 -11.76
CA HIS A 274 18.35 -12.29 -13.20
C HIS A 274 19.64 -12.51 -13.99
N GLU A 275 20.75 -11.92 -13.54
CA GLU A 275 22.07 -12.10 -14.16
C GLU A 275 22.55 -13.56 -14.05
N ALA A 276 22.12 -14.27 -13.00
CA ALA A 276 22.38 -15.69 -12.82
C ALA A 276 21.38 -16.62 -13.54
N GLY A 277 20.40 -16.06 -14.27
CA GLY A 277 19.44 -16.82 -15.07
C GLY A 277 18.09 -17.11 -14.41
N VAL A 278 17.90 -16.73 -13.14
CA VAL A 278 16.60 -16.78 -12.44
C VAL A 278 15.81 -15.51 -12.77
N LYS A 279 15.31 -15.46 -13.99
CA LYS A 279 14.67 -14.25 -14.57
C LYS A 279 13.24 -14.00 -14.13
N ASN A 280 12.65 -14.90 -13.34
CA ASN A 280 11.30 -14.80 -12.80
C ASN A 280 11.28 -14.22 -11.36
N ALA A 281 12.37 -13.57 -10.94
CA ALA A 281 12.49 -12.94 -9.63
C ALA A 281 12.01 -11.48 -9.63
N VAL A 282 11.37 -11.04 -8.54
CA VAL A 282 10.94 -9.67 -8.27
C VAL A 282 11.11 -9.32 -6.80
N ALA A 283 11.13 -8.02 -6.45
CA ALA A 283 11.24 -7.59 -5.06
C ALA A 283 10.10 -6.67 -4.62
N THR A 284 9.78 -6.75 -3.33
CA THR A 284 8.97 -5.72 -2.66
C THR A 284 9.80 -4.46 -2.43
N LEU A 285 9.13 -3.32 -2.23
CA LEU A 285 9.78 -2.00 -2.22
C LEU A 285 9.90 -1.42 -0.81
N GLY A 286 10.52 -2.19 0.09
CA GLY A 286 10.63 -1.85 1.51
C GLY A 286 9.27 -1.93 2.24
N THR A 287 8.40 -2.82 1.77
CA THR A 287 7.10 -3.13 2.38
C THR A 287 6.95 -4.65 2.43
N ALA A 288 6.03 -5.14 3.28
CA ALA A 288 5.57 -6.51 3.16
C ALA A 288 4.95 -6.75 1.78
N LEU A 289 4.97 -8.01 1.32
CA LEU A 289 4.09 -8.43 0.22
C LEU A 289 2.64 -8.10 0.58
N THR A 290 1.78 -7.88 -0.40
CA THR A 290 0.37 -7.52 -0.19
C THR A 290 -0.50 -8.43 -1.04
N MET A 291 -1.81 -8.47 -0.75
CA MET A 291 -2.74 -9.19 -1.62
C MET A 291 -2.79 -8.61 -3.05
N ARG A 292 -2.54 -7.30 -3.20
CA ARG A 292 -2.45 -6.66 -4.52
C ARG A 292 -1.22 -7.15 -5.29
N HIS A 293 -0.09 -7.37 -4.61
CA HIS A 293 1.07 -8.02 -5.21
C HIS A 293 0.79 -9.47 -5.59
N ILE A 294 0.13 -10.25 -4.73
CA ILE A 294 -0.23 -11.65 -5.05
C ILE A 294 -1.15 -11.70 -6.27
N ARG A 295 -2.17 -10.85 -6.34
CA ARG A 295 -3.05 -10.72 -7.51
C ARG A 295 -2.29 -10.28 -8.77
N LEU A 296 -1.32 -9.37 -8.64
CA LEU A 296 -0.47 -8.98 -9.77
C LEU A 296 0.36 -10.17 -10.26
N LEU A 297 1.01 -10.88 -9.35
CA LEU A 297 1.85 -12.04 -9.66
C LEU A 297 1.05 -13.19 -10.25
N SER A 298 -0.14 -13.47 -9.72
CA SER A 298 -0.98 -14.58 -10.18
C SER A 298 -1.49 -14.43 -11.61
N ARG A 299 -1.52 -13.21 -12.15
CA ARG A 299 -1.77 -12.96 -13.57
C ARG A 299 -0.68 -13.49 -14.49
N HIS A 300 0.55 -13.64 -13.98
CA HIS A 300 1.71 -14.05 -14.76
C HIS A 300 2.26 -15.42 -14.35
N ALA A 301 2.23 -15.77 -13.07
CA ALA A 301 2.65 -17.05 -12.53
C ALA A 301 1.42 -17.88 -12.17
N GLN A 302 1.07 -18.88 -12.99
CA GLN A 302 -0.16 -19.67 -12.80
C GLN A 302 0.02 -20.87 -11.86
N HIS A 303 1.26 -21.25 -11.52
CA HIS A 303 1.55 -22.42 -10.69
C HIS A 303 1.86 -22.02 -9.25
N ALA A 304 2.90 -21.20 -9.04
CA ALA A 304 3.38 -20.90 -7.69
C ALA A 304 3.98 -19.49 -7.53
N ILE A 305 3.86 -18.93 -6.33
CA ILE A 305 4.63 -17.80 -5.84
C ILE A 305 5.53 -18.31 -4.71
N VAL A 306 6.83 -18.26 -4.93
CA VAL A 306 7.84 -18.70 -3.97
C VAL A 306 8.46 -17.47 -3.31
N TYR A 307 8.27 -17.35 -2.01
CA TYR A 307 8.95 -16.36 -1.19
C TYR A 307 10.35 -16.87 -0.83
N LEU A 308 11.37 -16.12 -1.19
CA LEU A 308 12.75 -16.44 -0.85
C LEU A 308 13.19 -15.50 0.27
N PHE A 309 13.18 -16.01 1.50
CA PHE A 309 13.59 -15.26 2.68
C PHE A 309 15.10 -15.31 2.86
N ASP A 310 15.66 -14.17 3.23
CA ASP A 310 16.99 -14.09 3.83
C ASP A 310 17.01 -14.98 5.08
N GLY A 311 18.14 -15.60 5.40
CA GLY A 311 18.23 -16.48 6.58
C GLY A 311 18.15 -15.77 7.93
N ASP A 312 17.77 -14.49 7.98
CA ASP A 312 17.79 -13.64 9.18
C ASP A 312 16.46 -13.58 9.96
N GLU A 313 16.46 -12.81 11.05
CA GLU A 313 15.27 -12.58 11.89
C GLU A 313 14.21 -11.67 11.23
N ALA A 314 14.53 -10.95 10.14
CA ALA A 314 13.62 -10.03 9.47
C ALA A 314 12.69 -10.75 8.49
N GLY A 315 13.21 -11.75 7.76
CA GLY A 315 12.40 -12.65 6.92
C GLY A 315 11.28 -13.37 7.71
N GLN A 316 11.45 -13.46 9.03
CA GLN A 316 10.49 -14.09 9.93
C GLN A 316 9.17 -13.35 10.08
N ARG A 317 9.26 -12.03 10.22
CA ARG A 317 8.07 -11.17 10.31
C ARG A 317 7.40 -11.05 8.95
N ALA A 318 8.16 -11.14 7.86
CA ALA A 318 7.62 -11.16 6.51
C ALA A 318 6.81 -12.45 6.23
N ALA A 319 7.28 -13.61 6.70
CA ALA A 319 6.54 -14.86 6.63
C ALA A 319 5.22 -14.83 7.42
N ASP A 320 5.25 -14.32 8.66
CA ASP A 320 4.03 -14.18 9.48
C ASP A 320 2.99 -13.25 8.82
N ARG A 321 3.43 -12.21 8.10
CA ARG A 321 2.54 -11.36 7.28
C ARG A 321 2.07 -12.05 6.00
N ALA A 322 2.92 -12.88 5.39
CA ALA A 322 2.56 -13.64 4.21
C ALA A 322 1.43 -14.66 4.50
N LEU A 323 1.40 -15.20 5.72
CA LEU A 323 0.32 -16.08 6.19
C LEU A 323 -1.03 -15.34 6.31
N ALA A 324 -1.03 -14.02 6.51
CA ALA A 324 -2.26 -13.22 6.56
C ALA A 324 -2.95 -13.11 5.19
N PHE A 325 -2.31 -13.52 4.11
CA PHE A 325 -2.93 -13.58 2.77
C PHE A 325 -3.74 -14.84 2.54
N ILE A 326 -3.68 -15.80 3.46
CA ILE A 326 -4.39 -17.06 3.31
C ILE A 326 -5.81 -16.86 3.81
N ASP A 327 -6.76 -16.92 2.88
CA ASP A 327 -8.19 -16.89 3.15
C ASP A 327 -8.86 -18.13 2.54
N ASP A 328 -10.17 -18.27 2.78
CA ASP A 328 -10.97 -19.38 2.26
C ASP A 328 -10.87 -19.54 0.73
N SER A 329 -10.59 -18.46 -0.01
CA SER A 329 -10.47 -18.49 -1.47
C SER A 329 -9.20 -19.19 -1.96
N MET A 330 -8.20 -19.36 -1.08
CA MET A 330 -6.96 -20.07 -1.38
C MET A 330 -7.00 -21.56 -1.00
N THR A 331 -8.13 -22.05 -0.50
CA THR A 331 -8.27 -23.46 -0.10
C THR A 331 -8.51 -24.38 -1.31
N PRO A 332 -8.12 -25.67 -1.25
CA PRO A 332 -8.32 -26.62 -2.35
C PRO A 332 -9.78 -26.78 -2.79
N GLU A 333 -10.73 -26.49 -1.90
CA GLU A 333 -12.17 -26.63 -2.05
C GLU A 333 -12.83 -25.45 -2.78
N ALA A 334 -12.19 -24.28 -2.80
CA ALA A 334 -12.78 -23.04 -3.33
C ALA A 334 -12.90 -22.97 -4.86
N GLY A 335 -12.41 -23.97 -5.59
CA GLY A 335 -12.68 -24.18 -7.03
C GLY A 335 -12.16 -23.12 -8.00
N LYS A 336 -11.48 -22.05 -7.55
CA LYS A 336 -10.87 -21.01 -8.39
C LYS A 336 -9.37 -21.26 -8.55
N SER A 337 -8.79 -20.82 -9.67
CA SER A 337 -7.42 -21.07 -10.13
C SER A 337 -6.38 -21.03 -8.99
N ARG A 338 -5.78 -22.20 -8.72
CA ARG A 338 -4.86 -22.46 -7.61
C ARG A 338 -3.48 -21.89 -7.91
N ILE A 339 -3.14 -20.77 -7.29
CA ILE A 339 -1.74 -20.38 -7.15
C ILE A 339 -1.21 -20.90 -5.82
N GLU A 340 -0.16 -21.70 -5.86
CA GLU A 340 0.50 -22.21 -4.66
C GLU A 340 1.37 -21.10 -4.05
N LEU A 341 1.17 -20.80 -2.77
CA LEU A 341 2.09 -19.95 -2.03
C LEU A 341 3.09 -20.84 -1.31
N ALA A 342 4.37 -20.64 -1.59
CA ALA A 342 5.46 -21.40 -1.00
C ALA A 342 6.56 -20.49 -0.46
N ALA A 343 7.41 -21.02 0.40
CA ALA A 343 8.52 -20.30 1.01
C ALA A 343 9.78 -21.16 1.06
N VAL A 344 10.92 -20.47 0.96
CA VAL A 344 12.27 -21.01 1.13
C VAL A 344 13.05 -20.05 2.01
N THR A 345 13.71 -20.56 3.04
CA THR A 345 14.75 -19.82 3.76
C THR A 345 16.10 -20.23 3.19
N LEU A 346 16.95 -19.26 2.86
CA LEU A 346 18.32 -19.55 2.46
C LEU A 346 19.16 -20.04 3.66
N PRO A 347 20.02 -21.05 3.46
CA PRO A 347 20.91 -21.52 4.53
C PRO A 347 22.01 -20.49 4.82
N ASP A 348 22.67 -20.66 5.97
CA ASP A 348 23.86 -19.90 6.40
C ASP A 348 23.66 -18.37 6.52
N ASN A 349 22.42 -17.91 6.70
CA ASN A 349 22.07 -16.48 6.80
C ASN A 349 22.52 -15.65 5.59
N LEU A 350 22.59 -16.28 4.40
CA LEU A 350 22.93 -15.60 3.16
C LEU A 350 21.70 -14.87 2.59
N ASP A 351 21.94 -13.71 1.97
CA ASP A 351 20.97 -13.08 1.07
C ASP A 351 20.99 -13.79 -0.31
N PRO A 352 19.96 -13.62 -1.15
CA PRO A 352 19.92 -14.30 -2.45
C PRO A 352 21.10 -13.97 -3.36
N ALA A 353 21.59 -12.73 -3.35
CA ALA A 353 22.75 -12.33 -4.15
C ALA A 353 24.03 -13.06 -3.72
N ASP A 354 24.29 -13.11 -2.41
CA ASP A 354 25.44 -13.77 -1.80
C ASP A 354 25.34 -15.29 -1.96
N PHE A 355 24.14 -15.87 -1.83
CA PHE A 355 23.90 -17.29 -2.06
C PHE A 355 24.25 -17.69 -3.49
N VAL A 356 23.77 -16.94 -4.49
CA VAL A 356 24.07 -17.20 -5.90
C VAL A 356 25.55 -17.00 -6.20
N ALA A 357 26.19 -15.97 -5.63
CA ALA A 357 27.62 -15.75 -5.79
C ALA A 357 28.47 -16.91 -5.23
N GLN A 358 28.05 -17.53 -4.13
CA GLN A 358 28.79 -18.61 -3.47
C GLN A 358 28.47 -20.01 -4.00
N ARG A 359 27.19 -20.30 -4.28
CA ARG A 359 26.70 -21.65 -4.59
C ARG A 359 26.17 -21.82 -6.01
N GLY A 360 25.96 -20.72 -6.73
CA GLY A 360 25.48 -20.73 -8.12
C GLY A 360 23.96 -20.81 -8.27
N ALA A 361 23.50 -20.50 -9.48
CA ALA A 361 22.07 -20.45 -9.82
C ALA A 361 21.39 -21.81 -9.78
N ASP A 362 22.07 -22.86 -10.22
CA ASP A 362 21.51 -24.22 -10.28
C ASP A 362 21.12 -24.73 -8.88
N GLU A 363 21.93 -24.43 -7.87
CA GLU A 363 21.65 -24.81 -6.50
C GLU A 363 20.47 -24.01 -5.92
N LEU A 364 20.36 -22.74 -6.28
CA LEU A 364 19.20 -21.94 -5.89
C LEU A 364 17.92 -22.46 -6.55
N GLN A 365 17.97 -22.83 -7.83
CA GLN A 365 16.80 -23.40 -8.53
C GLN A 365 16.35 -24.71 -7.88
N LYS A 366 17.29 -25.56 -7.43
CA LYS A 366 16.94 -26.77 -6.67
C LYS A 366 16.26 -26.44 -5.35
N LEU A 367 16.74 -25.42 -4.62
CA LEU A 367 16.09 -24.96 -3.39
C LEU A 367 14.67 -24.42 -3.66
N ILE A 368 14.50 -23.61 -4.71
CA ILE A 368 13.19 -23.08 -5.12
C ILE A 368 12.24 -24.23 -5.51
N ALA A 369 12.72 -25.27 -6.19
CA ALA A 369 11.92 -26.44 -6.53
C ALA A 369 11.51 -27.27 -5.30
N GLN A 370 12.22 -27.13 -4.18
CA GLN A 370 11.91 -27.76 -2.89
C GLN A 370 11.19 -26.79 -1.93
N ALA A 371 10.66 -25.68 -2.45
CA ALA A 371 9.92 -24.72 -1.65
C ALA A 371 8.79 -25.39 -0.89
N GLN A 372 8.69 -25.08 0.40
CA GLN A 372 7.66 -25.65 1.25
C GLN A 372 6.39 -24.79 1.15
N PRO A 373 5.19 -25.40 1.20
CA PRO A 373 3.95 -24.64 1.27
C PRO A 373 3.97 -23.62 2.40
N LEU A 374 3.48 -22.41 2.14
CA LEU A 374 3.60 -21.28 3.06
C LEU A 374 2.96 -21.58 4.43
N LEU A 375 1.81 -22.26 4.46
CA LEU A 375 1.16 -22.71 5.71
C LEU A 375 2.08 -23.61 6.53
N LYS A 376 2.64 -24.63 5.90
CA LYS A 376 3.55 -25.57 6.54
C LYS A 376 4.76 -24.84 7.12
N TYR A 377 5.37 -23.98 6.30
CA TYR A 377 6.49 -23.15 6.71
C TYR A 377 6.15 -22.28 7.94
N GLY A 378 4.98 -21.64 7.93
CA GLY A 378 4.49 -20.83 9.04
C GLY A 378 4.26 -21.62 10.33
N ILE A 379 3.68 -22.81 10.22
CA ILE A 379 3.43 -23.72 11.35
C ILE A 379 4.74 -24.21 11.96
N GLU A 380 5.63 -24.78 11.14
CA GLU A 380 6.93 -25.32 11.60
C GLU A 380 7.75 -24.25 12.32
N ARG A 381 7.72 -23.01 11.80
CA ARG A 381 8.37 -21.86 12.43
C ARG A 381 7.82 -21.55 13.80
N ARG A 382 6.50 -21.48 13.97
CA ARG A 382 5.88 -21.17 15.26
C ARG A 382 6.17 -22.25 16.28
N LEU A 383 6.11 -23.52 15.87
CA LEU A 383 6.49 -24.64 16.72
C LEU A 383 7.96 -24.53 17.19
N ALA A 384 8.88 -24.15 16.30
CA ALA A 384 10.31 -24.01 16.62
C ALA A 384 10.63 -22.90 17.63
N ARG A 385 9.72 -21.95 17.90
CA ARG A 385 9.91 -20.89 18.91
C ARG A 385 9.74 -21.38 20.34
N HIS A 386 9.20 -22.58 20.55
CA HIS A 386 8.84 -23.10 21.87
C HIS A 386 9.60 -24.39 22.20
N ASP A 387 9.90 -24.59 23.49
CA ASP A 387 10.49 -25.85 23.97
C ASP A 387 9.43 -26.94 24.09
N LEU A 388 9.31 -27.77 23.06
CA LEU A 388 8.39 -28.91 23.03
C LEU A 388 8.74 -30.02 24.03
N GLY A 389 9.90 -29.96 24.69
CA GLY A 389 10.26 -30.84 25.80
C GLY A 389 9.36 -30.62 27.03
N ARG A 390 8.88 -29.39 27.25
CA ARG A 390 8.07 -29.01 28.41
C ARG A 390 6.58 -29.01 28.10
N ALA A 391 5.75 -29.33 29.08
CA ALA A 391 4.30 -29.34 28.91
C ALA A 391 3.76 -27.93 28.60
N GLU A 392 4.28 -26.91 29.30
CA GLU A 392 3.94 -25.50 29.08
C GLU A 392 4.36 -25.03 27.67
N GLY A 393 5.54 -25.46 27.21
CA GLY A 393 6.02 -25.14 25.87
C GLY A 393 5.18 -25.78 24.77
N ARG A 394 4.75 -27.04 24.93
CA ARG A 394 3.82 -27.70 23.99
C ARG A 394 2.45 -27.00 23.94
N ALA A 395 1.92 -26.58 25.08
CA ALA A 395 0.66 -25.85 25.14
C ALA A 395 0.76 -24.47 24.45
N ALA A 396 1.85 -23.73 24.68
CA ALA A 396 2.11 -22.46 24.01
C ALA A 396 2.30 -22.62 22.50
N ALA A 397 3.05 -23.65 22.07
CA ALA A 397 3.28 -23.97 20.67
C ALA A 397 1.99 -24.32 19.92
N LEU A 398 1.12 -25.12 20.54
CA LEU A 398 -0.18 -25.46 20.00
C LEU A 398 -1.04 -24.21 19.78
N ALA A 399 -1.16 -23.37 20.82
CA ALA A 399 -1.94 -22.14 20.74
C ALA A 399 -1.41 -21.19 19.66
N ASP A 400 -0.09 -21.07 19.52
CA ASP A 400 0.56 -20.20 18.53
C ASP A 400 0.40 -20.74 17.10
N ALA A 401 0.65 -22.04 16.88
CA ALA A 401 0.55 -22.67 15.57
C ALA A 401 -0.90 -22.69 15.03
N LEU A 402 -1.90 -22.92 15.89
CA LEU A 402 -3.31 -22.91 15.50
C LEU A 402 -3.79 -21.54 14.98
N GLN A 403 -3.16 -20.43 15.41
CA GLN A 403 -3.51 -19.10 14.89
C GLN A 403 -3.25 -18.96 13.39
N VAL A 404 -2.31 -19.72 12.84
CA VAL A 404 -2.03 -19.73 11.38
C VAL A 404 -3.23 -20.30 10.60
N LEU A 405 -3.95 -21.24 11.20
CA LEU A 405 -5.08 -21.92 10.58
C LEU A 405 -6.42 -21.20 10.81
N ALA A 406 -6.46 -20.21 11.71
CA ALA A 406 -7.67 -19.48 12.06
C ALA A 406 -8.45 -18.91 10.86
N PRO A 407 -7.81 -18.35 9.80
CA PRO A 407 -8.52 -17.81 8.64
C PRO A 407 -9.18 -18.85 7.75
N ILE A 408 -8.74 -20.11 7.81
CA ILE A 408 -9.20 -21.22 6.94
C ILE A 408 -9.71 -22.41 7.77
N LYS A 409 -10.11 -22.15 9.02
CA LYS A 409 -10.37 -23.19 10.04
C LYS A 409 -11.43 -24.20 9.65
N ASP A 410 -12.34 -23.83 8.75
CA ASP A 410 -13.45 -24.67 8.29
C ASP A 410 -13.06 -25.57 7.10
N SER A 411 -11.84 -25.42 6.55
CA SER A 411 -11.35 -26.20 5.41
C SER A 411 -10.76 -27.56 5.81
N MET A 412 -10.80 -28.55 4.90
CA MET A 412 -10.10 -29.82 5.12
C MET A 412 -8.59 -29.65 5.22
N LEU A 413 -8.04 -28.65 4.55
CA LEU A 413 -6.62 -28.33 4.62
C LEU A 413 -6.20 -27.91 6.03
N ALA A 414 -7.01 -27.07 6.70
CA ALA A 414 -6.76 -26.70 8.08
C ALA A 414 -6.85 -27.89 9.04
N ARG A 415 -7.81 -28.80 8.82
CA ARG A 415 -7.92 -30.04 9.60
C ARG A 415 -6.70 -30.95 9.44
N ASP A 416 -6.18 -31.10 8.23
CA ASP A 416 -4.97 -31.89 7.99
C ASP A 416 -3.75 -31.29 8.72
N TYR A 417 -3.54 -29.97 8.60
CA TYR A 417 -2.47 -29.29 9.34
C TYR A 417 -2.67 -29.35 10.86
N ALA A 418 -3.90 -29.32 11.36
CA ALA A 418 -4.19 -29.49 12.78
C ALA A 418 -3.74 -30.86 13.31
N VAL A 419 -3.92 -31.93 12.53
CA VAL A 419 -3.43 -33.28 12.87
C VAL A 419 -1.90 -33.31 12.91
N GLN A 420 -1.23 -32.66 11.95
CA GLN A 420 0.24 -32.53 11.94
C GLN A 420 0.76 -31.75 13.16
N ILE A 421 0.07 -30.67 13.55
CA ILE A 421 0.38 -29.92 14.77
C ILE A 421 0.21 -30.80 16.00
N ALA A 422 -0.92 -31.50 16.13
CA ALA A 422 -1.21 -32.39 17.27
C ALA A 422 -0.10 -33.43 17.46
N THR A 423 0.36 -34.04 16.37
CA THR A 423 1.47 -34.99 16.36
C THR A 423 2.75 -34.34 16.89
N SER A 424 3.09 -33.14 16.41
CA SER A 424 4.30 -32.40 16.79
C SER A 424 4.31 -32.01 18.27
N VAL A 425 3.16 -31.60 18.81
CA VAL A 425 2.99 -31.20 20.22
C VAL A 425 2.55 -32.34 21.13
N ARG A 426 2.49 -33.59 20.63
CA ARG A 426 2.08 -34.79 21.39
C ARG A 426 0.73 -34.63 22.10
N ALA A 427 -0.19 -33.90 21.48
CA ALA A 427 -1.55 -33.71 21.96
C ALA A 427 -2.48 -34.75 21.30
N ARG A 428 -3.66 -34.98 21.90
CA ARG A 428 -4.69 -35.81 21.26
C ARG A 428 -5.28 -35.03 20.09
N GLU A 429 -5.38 -35.67 18.93
CA GLU A 429 -5.86 -35.05 17.69
C GLU A 429 -7.24 -34.39 17.85
N GLN A 430 -8.17 -35.08 18.52
CA GLN A 430 -9.52 -34.55 18.74
C GLN A 430 -9.52 -33.24 19.54
N ASP A 431 -8.70 -33.14 20.59
CA ASP A 431 -8.62 -31.93 21.42
C ASP A 431 -8.13 -30.72 20.60
N VAL A 432 -7.22 -30.95 19.65
CA VAL A 432 -6.67 -29.92 18.77
C VAL A 432 -7.67 -29.47 17.71
N ILE A 433 -8.42 -30.42 17.13
CA ILE A 433 -9.49 -30.13 16.16
C ILE A 433 -10.60 -29.31 16.85
N ASP A 434 -11.04 -29.73 18.03
CA ASP A 434 -12.07 -29.01 18.80
C ASP A 434 -11.60 -27.58 19.12
N GLN A 435 -10.32 -27.41 19.48
CA GLN A 435 -9.73 -26.10 19.73
C GLN A 435 -9.67 -25.21 18.47
N LEU A 436 -9.38 -25.79 17.30
CA LEU A 436 -9.40 -25.09 16.01
C LEU A 436 -10.82 -24.62 15.65
N GLU A 437 -11.84 -25.46 15.84
CA GLU A 437 -13.23 -25.10 15.54
C GLU A 437 -13.70 -23.92 16.42
N HIS A 438 -13.27 -23.89 17.68
CA HIS A 438 -13.59 -22.85 18.64
C HIS A 438 -12.70 -21.60 18.55
N LEU A 439 -11.67 -21.62 17.69
CA LEU A 439 -10.83 -20.47 17.44
C LEU A 439 -11.67 -19.37 16.76
N LYS A 440 -11.61 -18.15 17.31
CA LYS A 440 -12.19 -16.98 16.66
C LYS A 440 -11.29 -16.60 15.49
N ALA A 441 -11.80 -16.71 14.26
CA ALA A 441 -11.09 -16.19 13.10
C ALA A 441 -10.80 -14.70 13.31
N PRO A 442 -9.59 -14.22 12.98
CA PRO A 442 -9.31 -12.79 13.01
C PRO A 442 -10.31 -12.09 12.09
N LYS A 443 -10.99 -11.05 12.57
CA LYS A 443 -11.82 -10.20 11.69
C LYS A 443 -10.87 -9.62 10.65
N ALA A 444 -11.12 -9.87 9.37
CA ALA A 444 -10.44 -9.21 8.27
C ALA A 444 -10.68 -7.69 8.39
N GLU A 445 -9.70 -6.97 8.93
CA GLU A 445 -9.70 -5.51 8.93
C GLU A 445 -9.52 -5.08 7.47
N GLY A 446 -10.50 -4.34 6.94
CA GLY A 446 -10.48 -3.84 5.57
C GLY A 446 -9.24 -2.98 5.31
N GLU A 447 -8.64 -3.15 4.13
CA GLU A 447 -7.47 -2.42 3.63
C GLU A 447 -7.48 -0.92 4.04
N GLN A 448 -6.64 -0.55 5.00
CA GLN A 448 -6.20 0.84 5.21
C GLN A 448 -4.67 0.87 5.29
N ASP A 449 -4.04 0.97 4.12
CA ASP A 449 -2.60 1.26 3.95
C ASP A 449 -2.31 2.68 4.49
N GLY A 450 -1.79 2.76 5.71
CA GLY A 450 -1.16 3.97 6.26
C GLY A 450 0.35 3.99 5.94
N PRO A 451 1.00 5.16 5.76
CA PRO A 451 2.42 5.21 5.41
C PRO A 451 3.31 4.67 6.56
N ASP A 452 4.38 3.95 6.24
CA ASP A 452 5.40 3.54 7.22
C ASP A 452 6.36 4.70 7.59
N ALA A 453 6.70 4.79 8.87
CA ALA A 453 7.78 5.63 9.41
C ALA A 453 9.13 4.86 9.36
N PRO A 454 10.29 5.55 9.29
CA PRO A 454 11.59 4.89 9.14
C PRO A 454 12.15 4.38 10.49
N ASP A 455 12.78 3.19 10.45
CA ASP A 455 13.47 2.54 11.56
C ASP A 455 14.81 3.22 11.94
N GLY A 456 15.04 3.37 13.25
CA GLY A 456 16.31 3.70 13.92
C GLY A 456 16.25 3.30 15.41
N ALA A 457 17.16 2.41 15.82
CA ALA A 457 17.26 1.61 17.07
C ALA A 457 17.43 2.41 18.41
N PRO A 458 17.54 1.80 19.64
CA PRO A 458 17.61 0.38 20.01
C PRO A 458 16.67 -0.11 21.15
N GLU A 459 16.75 -1.42 21.35
CA GLU A 459 16.10 -2.36 22.26
C GLU A 459 15.92 -1.93 23.75
N ALA A 460 14.68 -1.98 24.25
CA ALA A 460 14.35 -2.17 25.67
C ALA A 460 12.92 -2.75 25.85
N ALA A 461 12.84 -3.87 26.58
CA ALA A 461 11.69 -4.54 27.21
C ALA A 461 10.27 -4.34 26.60
N ALA A 462 9.71 -5.43 26.08
CA ALA A 462 8.38 -5.49 25.47
C ALA A 462 7.23 -5.01 26.38
N PRO A 463 6.33 -4.15 25.88
CA PRO A 463 4.95 -4.07 26.34
C PRO A 463 4.02 -4.86 25.39
N ARG A 464 2.94 -5.42 25.97
CA ARG A 464 1.86 -6.14 25.28
C ARG A 464 1.29 -5.32 24.10
N PRO A 465 0.76 -5.95 23.04
CA PRO A 465 0.34 -5.23 21.83
C PRO A 465 -0.79 -4.26 22.16
N SER A 466 -0.49 -2.96 22.18
CA SER A 466 -1.50 -1.93 22.07
C SER A 466 -1.98 -1.93 20.62
N ARG A 467 -3.30 -1.96 20.43
CA ARG A 467 -3.90 -1.62 19.13
C ARG A 467 -3.33 -0.26 18.72
N SER A 468 -2.56 -0.20 17.63
CA SER A 468 -2.08 1.07 17.09
C SER A 468 -3.30 1.83 16.58
N LEU A 469 -3.59 2.95 17.21
CA LEU A 469 -4.67 3.84 16.82
C LEU A 469 -4.41 4.37 15.40
N PRO A 470 -5.45 4.66 14.59
CA PRO A 470 -5.29 5.35 13.31
C PRO A 470 -4.47 6.64 13.45
N ARG A 471 -3.75 7.07 12.41
CA ARG A 471 -2.94 8.31 12.47
C ARG A 471 -3.76 9.56 12.82
N ALA A 472 -5.01 9.65 12.34
CA ALA A 472 -5.92 10.72 12.71
C ALA A 472 -6.21 10.71 14.22
N GLU A 473 -6.46 9.53 14.78
CA GLU A 473 -6.69 9.31 16.21
C GLU A 473 -5.43 9.60 17.05
N ILE A 474 -4.25 9.23 16.57
CA ILE A 474 -2.97 9.57 17.22
C ILE A 474 -2.78 11.10 17.26
N ASN A 475 -3.02 11.78 16.14
CA ASN A 475 -2.89 13.24 16.05
C ASN A 475 -3.93 13.94 16.93
N ARG A 476 -5.17 13.43 16.94
CA ARG A 476 -6.25 13.91 17.78
C ARG A 476 -5.87 13.87 19.27
N ARG A 477 -5.46 12.70 19.78
CA ARG A 477 -5.02 12.54 21.17
C ARG A 477 -3.79 13.38 21.50
N ARG A 478 -2.91 13.62 20.52
CA ARG A 478 -1.77 14.52 20.68
C ARG A 478 -2.23 15.98 20.89
N PHE A 479 -3.17 16.47 20.07
CA PHE A 479 -3.69 17.84 20.20
C PHE A 479 -4.47 18.05 21.49
N GLU A 480 -5.31 17.08 21.88
CA GLU A 480 -6.01 17.07 23.17
C GLU A 480 -5.04 17.22 24.34
N ARG A 481 -3.99 16.39 24.37
CA ARG A 481 -2.96 16.45 25.42
C ARG A 481 -2.20 17.78 25.42
N GLN A 482 -1.91 18.34 24.24
CA GLN A 482 -1.23 19.64 24.13
C GLN A 482 -2.11 20.77 24.67
N LEU A 483 -3.41 20.78 24.36
CA LEU A 483 -4.35 21.77 24.87
C LEU A 483 -4.45 21.70 26.39
N LEU A 484 -4.60 20.49 26.97
CA LEU A 484 -4.66 20.30 28.42
C LEU A 484 -3.35 20.70 29.12
N THR A 485 -2.21 20.37 28.53
CA THR A 485 -0.90 20.78 29.06
C THR A 485 -0.76 22.30 29.08
N LEU A 486 -1.22 22.97 28.02
CA LEU A 486 -1.18 24.42 27.92
C LEU A 486 -2.14 25.08 28.92
N ALA A 487 -3.36 24.56 29.03
CA ALA A 487 -4.37 24.99 30.00
C ALA A 487 -3.87 24.87 31.45
N ALA A 488 -3.20 23.76 31.79
CA ALA A 488 -2.60 23.59 33.12
C ALA A 488 -1.50 24.61 33.42
N ARG A 489 -0.63 24.90 32.43
CA ARG A 489 0.50 25.83 32.58
C ARG A 489 0.08 27.30 32.56
N ARG A 490 -1.05 27.60 31.91
CA ARG A 490 -1.60 28.95 31.73
C ARG A 490 -3.09 28.94 32.10
N PRO A 491 -3.43 29.00 33.41
CA PRO A 491 -4.82 29.03 33.88
C PRO A 491 -5.64 30.15 33.25
N ASP A 492 -4.99 31.27 32.89
CA ASP A 492 -5.60 32.38 32.17
C ASP A 492 -6.09 31.99 30.76
N LEU A 493 -5.34 31.15 30.04
CA LEU A 493 -5.74 30.62 28.74
C LEU A 493 -6.79 29.50 28.87
N ALA A 494 -6.71 28.70 29.94
CA ALA A 494 -7.74 27.73 30.26
C ALA A 494 -9.09 28.41 30.48
N LEU A 495 -9.11 29.53 31.21
CA LEU A 495 -10.31 30.32 31.44
C LEU A 495 -10.79 31.02 30.16
N LEU A 496 -9.87 31.58 29.35
CA LEU A 496 -10.20 32.20 28.07
C LEU A 496 -10.85 31.22 27.08
N HIS A 497 -10.45 29.95 27.11
CA HIS A 497 -10.94 28.89 26.23
C HIS A 497 -11.82 27.86 26.98
N ALA A 498 -12.47 28.26 28.07
CA ALA A 498 -13.31 27.36 28.88
C ALA A 498 -14.44 26.71 28.06
N ASP A 499 -15.08 27.49 27.18
CA ASP A 499 -16.13 26.98 26.28
C ASP A 499 -15.60 25.87 25.36
N ALA A 500 -14.38 26.03 24.83
CA ALA A 500 -13.76 25.03 23.97
C ALA A 500 -13.41 23.75 24.75
N LEU A 501 -12.87 23.88 25.96
CA LEU A 501 -12.58 22.73 26.83
C LEU A 501 -13.85 21.94 27.18
N ALA A 502 -14.98 22.63 27.34
CA ALA A 502 -16.27 22.02 27.65
C ALA A 502 -16.93 21.35 26.42
N GLN A 503 -16.78 21.93 25.23
CA GLN A 503 -17.43 21.45 24.01
C GLN A 503 -16.64 20.40 23.23
N THR A 504 -15.32 20.30 23.46
CA THR A 504 -14.44 19.36 22.77
C THR A 504 -14.90 17.91 23.00
N GLN A 505 -15.05 17.14 21.93
CA GLN A 505 -15.26 15.69 22.03
C GLN A 505 -13.91 15.01 22.31
N TRP A 506 -13.67 14.65 23.57
CA TRP A 506 -12.42 14.02 24.00
C TRP A 506 -12.40 12.53 23.63
N HIS A 507 -11.46 12.13 22.77
CA HIS A 507 -11.32 10.74 22.33
C HIS A 507 -10.64 9.86 23.38
N GLU A 508 -9.87 10.45 24.28
CA GLU A 508 -9.35 9.79 25.48
C GLU A 508 -10.20 10.16 26.70
N GLN A 509 -10.80 9.17 27.36
CA GLN A 509 -11.61 9.40 28.56
C GLN A 509 -10.82 10.09 29.68
N ALA A 510 -9.53 9.81 29.80
CA ALA A 510 -8.64 10.48 30.75
C ALA A 510 -8.55 11.99 30.49
N HIS A 511 -8.51 12.42 29.22
CA HIS A 511 -8.46 13.84 28.87
C HIS A 511 -9.77 14.55 29.24
N ALA A 512 -10.92 13.90 29.02
CA ALA A 512 -12.22 14.45 29.42
C ALA A 512 -12.28 14.73 30.94
N VAL A 513 -11.83 13.78 31.75
CA VAL A 513 -11.81 13.93 33.23
C VAL A 513 -10.89 15.07 33.67
N ILE A 514 -9.73 15.19 33.02
CA ILE A 514 -8.77 16.27 33.31
C ILE A 514 -9.37 17.64 32.93
N ALA A 515 -9.97 17.75 31.74
CA ALA A 515 -10.62 18.96 31.27
C ALA A 515 -11.73 19.41 32.24
N GLN A 516 -12.61 18.48 32.62
CA GLN A 516 -13.70 18.76 33.54
C GLN A 516 -13.18 19.22 34.91
N SER A 517 -12.17 18.54 35.47
CA SER A 517 -11.58 18.93 36.75
C SER A 517 -10.96 20.34 36.71
N MET A 518 -10.34 20.73 35.59
CA MET A 518 -9.82 22.09 35.42
C MET A 518 -10.96 23.12 35.35
N LEU A 519 -12.03 22.82 34.61
CA LEU A 519 -13.20 23.70 34.50
C LEU A 519 -13.87 23.90 35.86
N ASP A 520 -14.08 22.82 36.61
CA ASP A 520 -14.68 22.89 37.96
C ASP A 520 -13.81 23.72 38.91
N THR A 521 -12.49 23.52 38.88
CA THR A 521 -11.54 24.28 39.70
C THR A 521 -11.53 25.76 39.35
N LEU A 522 -11.59 26.10 38.06
CA LEU A 522 -11.62 27.49 37.58
C LEU A 522 -12.98 28.16 37.79
N ALA A 523 -14.07 27.39 37.80
CA ALA A 523 -15.40 27.89 38.16
C ALA A 523 -15.47 28.27 39.64
N GLU A 524 -14.84 27.48 40.52
CA GLU A 524 -14.74 27.77 41.96
C GLU A 524 -13.75 28.90 42.28
N ASP A 525 -12.61 28.92 41.59
CA ASP A 525 -11.55 29.92 41.75
C ASP A 525 -10.95 30.31 40.39
N PRO A 526 -11.45 31.39 39.76
CA PRO A 526 -10.89 31.90 38.51
C PRO A 526 -9.41 32.33 38.61
N GLY A 527 -8.89 32.52 39.83
CA GLY A 527 -7.49 32.83 40.11
C GLY A 527 -6.63 31.60 40.42
N ALA A 528 -7.15 30.39 40.21
CA ALA A 528 -6.45 29.16 40.54
C ALA A 528 -5.07 29.08 39.86
N THR A 529 -4.06 28.76 40.66
CA THR A 529 -2.69 28.57 40.15
C THR A 529 -2.56 27.25 39.38
N SER A 530 -1.56 27.16 38.50
CA SER A 530 -1.21 25.89 37.81
C SER A 530 -1.02 24.72 38.78
N ALA A 531 -0.44 24.97 39.95
CA ALA A 531 -0.26 23.95 40.98
C ALA A 531 -1.61 23.44 41.52
N ARG A 532 -2.59 24.34 41.72
CA ARG A 532 -3.95 23.97 42.14
C ARG A 532 -4.65 23.14 41.06
N LEU A 533 -4.59 23.56 39.80
CA LEU A 533 -5.19 22.81 38.67
C LEU A 533 -4.61 21.39 38.55
N VAL A 534 -3.27 21.25 38.62
CA VAL A 534 -2.63 19.93 38.54
C VAL A 534 -2.98 19.07 39.76
N THR A 535 -3.08 19.66 40.95
CA THR A 535 -3.43 18.94 42.19
C THR A 535 -4.85 18.39 42.14
N GLU A 536 -5.83 19.22 41.77
CA GLU A 536 -7.22 18.80 41.67
C GLU A 536 -7.43 17.79 40.52
N ALA A 537 -6.78 17.99 39.37
CA ALA A 537 -6.82 17.02 38.27
C ALA A 537 -6.20 15.67 38.67
N SER A 538 -5.11 15.67 39.47
CA SER A 538 -4.47 14.45 39.97
C SER A 538 -5.30 13.75 41.05
N ARG A 539 -6.10 14.51 41.81
CA ARG A 539 -7.08 13.94 42.75
C ARG A 539 -8.23 13.26 42.00
N ALA A 540 -8.71 13.86 40.90
CA ALA A 540 -9.75 13.28 40.05
C ALA A 540 -9.23 12.06 39.25
N LEU A 541 -7.99 12.12 38.77
CA LEU A 541 -7.36 11.03 38.03
C LEU A 541 -5.86 10.94 38.39
N PRO A 542 -5.40 9.88 39.07
CA PRO A 542 -4.00 9.75 39.51
C PRO A 542 -2.95 9.87 38.38
N ALA A 543 -3.32 9.53 37.15
CA ALA A 543 -2.45 9.65 35.98
C ALA A 543 -2.38 11.09 35.39
N ALA A 544 -3.18 12.05 35.86
CA ALA A 544 -3.29 13.39 35.27
C ALA A 544 -1.96 14.14 35.24
N ALA A 545 -1.16 14.07 36.31
CA ALA A 545 0.16 14.71 36.34
C ALA A 545 1.06 14.26 35.19
N SER A 546 1.01 12.98 34.79
CA SER A 546 1.80 12.46 33.67
C SER A 546 1.32 12.96 32.31
N VAL A 547 0.01 13.14 32.14
CA VAL A 547 -0.61 13.67 30.93
C VAL A 547 -0.26 15.16 30.76
N LEU A 548 -0.34 15.93 31.85
CA LEU A 548 -0.10 17.37 31.86
C LEU A 548 1.38 17.77 31.78
N THR A 549 2.30 16.83 32.02
CA THR A 549 3.75 17.07 31.93
C THR A 549 4.36 16.56 30.62
N SER A 550 3.69 15.64 29.92
CA SER A 550 4.19 15.02 28.68
C SER A 550 3.90 15.82 27.40
N GLY A 551 3.13 16.91 27.47
CA GLY A 551 2.92 17.81 26.34
C GLY A 551 4.15 18.68 26.03
N THR A 552 4.66 18.61 24.80
CA THR A 552 5.65 19.55 24.27
C THR A 552 4.97 20.84 23.84
N VAL A 553 5.26 21.95 24.52
CA VAL A 553 4.88 23.31 24.08
C VAL A 553 6.05 23.85 23.27
N SER A 554 5.83 24.22 22.01
CA SER A 554 6.89 24.78 21.15
C SER A 554 7.36 26.14 21.67
N GLU A 555 8.67 26.38 21.71
CA GLU A 555 9.25 27.67 22.12
C GLU A 555 9.16 28.75 21.03
N THR A 556 8.81 28.37 19.79
CA THR A 556 8.81 29.26 18.61
C THR A 556 7.50 30.05 18.43
N THR A 557 6.44 29.74 19.20
CA THR A 557 5.11 30.34 19.06
C THR A 557 4.59 30.79 20.42
N THR A 558 3.89 31.92 20.47
CA THR A 558 3.27 32.38 21.72
C THR A 558 2.20 31.40 22.20
N SER A 559 2.06 31.27 23.52
CA SER A 559 1.08 30.37 24.15
C SER A 559 -0.35 30.69 23.71
N GLU A 560 -0.66 31.96 23.49
CA GLU A 560 -1.96 32.47 23.03
C GLU A 560 -2.29 31.96 21.61
N ASN A 561 -1.31 32.05 20.69
CA ASN A 561 -1.50 31.58 19.32
C ASN A 561 -1.58 30.06 19.24
N LEU A 562 -0.81 29.35 20.08
CA LEU A 562 -0.88 27.90 20.18
C LEU A 562 -2.23 27.44 20.75
N ALA A 563 -2.76 28.11 21.76
CA ALA A 563 -4.09 27.81 22.32
C ALA A 563 -5.18 27.98 21.26
N ALA A 564 -5.19 29.12 20.56
CA ALA A 564 -6.16 29.39 19.50
C ALA A 564 -6.07 28.36 18.35
N PHE A 565 -4.86 27.95 17.98
CA PHE A 565 -4.64 26.91 16.98
C PHE A 565 -5.19 25.55 17.44
N LEU A 566 -4.85 25.11 18.65
CA LEU A 566 -5.26 23.79 19.16
C LEU A 566 -6.78 23.70 19.34
N VAL A 567 -7.42 24.78 19.81
CA VAL A 567 -8.88 24.86 19.93
C VAL A 567 -9.55 24.72 18.57
N GLU A 568 -9.06 25.42 17.54
CA GLU A 568 -9.65 25.35 16.20
C GLU A 568 -9.40 23.98 15.54
N GLU A 569 -8.23 23.37 15.71
CA GLU A 569 -7.96 22.01 15.20
C GLU A 569 -8.89 20.97 15.82
N LEU A 570 -9.12 21.05 17.13
CA LEU A 570 -10.04 20.13 17.82
C LEU A 570 -11.50 20.36 17.38
N ALA A 571 -11.92 21.61 17.21
CA ALA A 571 -13.25 21.93 16.69
C ALA A 571 -13.45 21.45 15.24
N ILE A 572 -12.43 21.54 14.38
CA ILE A 572 -12.47 21.00 13.02
C ILE A 572 -12.60 19.47 13.06
N GLY A 573 -11.85 18.79 13.93
CA GLY A 573 -11.96 17.34 14.11
C GLY A 573 -13.36 16.91 14.56
N ASP A 574 -13.97 17.61 15.53
CA ASP A 574 -15.31 17.31 16.03
C ASP A 574 -16.38 17.45 14.94
N ALA A 575 -16.25 18.48 14.10
CA ALA A 575 -17.14 18.69 12.98
C ALA A 575 -16.96 17.62 11.88
N GLU A 576 -15.74 17.11 11.68
CA GLU A 576 -15.48 16.00 10.75
C GLU A 576 -16.11 14.69 11.24
N ASP A 577 -15.98 14.38 12.53
CA ASP A 577 -16.56 13.18 13.13
C ASP A 577 -18.10 13.25 13.11
N ALA A 578 -18.68 14.42 13.38
CA ALA A 578 -20.12 14.64 13.28
C ALA A 578 -20.64 14.45 11.84
N VAL A 579 -19.93 14.98 10.82
CA VAL A 579 -20.28 14.74 9.41
C VAL A 579 -20.14 13.26 9.05
N GLY A 580 -19.12 12.57 9.57
CA GLY A 580 -18.93 11.14 9.41
C GLY A 580 -20.11 10.33 9.97
N ALA A 581 -20.55 10.67 11.18
CA ALA A 581 -21.68 10.02 11.85
C ALA A 581 -23.00 10.23 11.08
N LEU A 582 -23.29 11.46 10.62
CA LEU A 582 -24.49 11.76 9.85
C LEU A 582 -24.48 11.06 8.48
N ARG A 583 -23.33 10.98 7.80
CA ARG A 583 -23.20 10.22 6.54
C ARG A 583 -23.42 8.72 6.73
N ALA A 584 -22.98 8.16 7.87
CA ALA A 584 -23.23 6.77 8.19
C ALA A 584 -24.72 6.48 8.39
N GLN A 585 -25.49 7.43 8.91
CA GLN A 585 -26.96 7.33 9.01
C GLN A 585 -27.63 7.37 7.63
N ILE A 586 -27.16 8.25 6.74
CA ILE A 586 -27.65 8.35 5.35
C ILE A 586 -27.40 7.05 4.54
N ALA A 587 -26.32 6.32 4.85
CA ALA A 587 -25.95 5.09 4.15
C ALA A 587 -26.92 3.91 4.36
N ASP A 588 -27.83 4.00 5.34
CA ASP A 588 -28.93 3.06 5.56
C ASP A 588 -30.30 3.76 5.40
N PRO A 589 -30.70 4.09 4.16
CA PRO A 589 -31.95 4.84 3.90
C PRO A 589 -33.22 4.03 4.21
N SER A 590 -33.09 2.74 4.56
CA SER A 590 -34.23 1.89 4.92
C SER A 590 -34.83 2.21 6.30
N ARG A 591 -34.16 3.07 7.07
CA ARG A 591 -34.51 3.44 8.46
C ARG A 591 -34.99 4.88 8.64
N LEU A 592 -35.07 5.65 7.55
CA LEU A 592 -35.38 7.08 7.59
C LEU A 592 -36.57 7.36 6.68
N ASP A 593 -37.46 8.25 7.11
CA ASP A 593 -38.48 8.76 6.20
C ASP A 593 -37.88 9.77 5.19
N PRO A 594 -38.60 10.09 4.09
CA PRO A 594 -38.08 10.99 3.06
C PRO A 594 -37.74 12.40 3.56
N ASP A 595 -38.49 12.92 4.53
CA ASP A 595 -38.30 14.28 5.07
C ASP A 595 -37.07 14.31 5.99
N GLU A 596 -36.88 13.28 6.82
CA GLU A 596 -35.68 13.06 7.63
C GLU A 596 -34.43 12.92 6.77
N LEU A 597 -34.52 12.19 5.67
CA LEU A 597 -33.41 12.00 4.73
C LEU A 597 -33.01 13.32 4.06
N GLU A 598 -33.99 14.13 3.63
CA GLU A 598 -33.76 15.45 3.04
C GLU A 598 -33.10 16.40 4.05
N MET A 599 -33.61 16.47 5.29
CA MET A 599 -33.02 17.27 6.37
C MET A 599 -31.58 16.84 6.70
N LEU A 600 -31.28 15.55 6.70
CA LEU A 600 -29.93 15.03 6.93
C LEU A 600 -28.98 15.42 5.81
N TYR A 601 -29.41 15.36 4.54
CA TYR A 601 -28.61 15.83 3.41
C TYR A 601 -28.31 17.33 3.48
N GLU A 602 -29.31 18.16 3.80
CA GLU A 602 -29.13 19.61 3.97
C GLU A 602 -28.16 19.93 5.12
N THR A 603 -28.32 19.25 6.26
CA THR A 603 -27.46 19.42 7.44
C THR A 603 -26.01 19.05 7.11
N VAL A 604 -25.80 17.90 6.46
CA VAL A 604 -24.47 17.44 6.05
C VAL A 604 -23.83 18.39 5.02
N ALA A 605 -24.60 18.95 4.10
CA ALA A 605 -24.11 19.94 3.14
C ALA A 605 -23.69 21.25 3.82
N ALA A 606 -24.50 21.77 4.75
CA ALA A 606 -24.20 22.96 5.52
C ALA A 606 -22.94 22.79 6.38
N MET A 607 -22.82 21.66 7.09
CA MET A 607 -21.64 21.36 7.91
C MET A 607 -20.36 21.21 7.06
N GLN A 608 -20.46 20.63 5.86
CA GLN A 608 -19.31 20.55 4.94
C GLN A 608 -18.87 21.92 4.43
N GLN A 609 -19.82 22.83 4.18
CA GLN A 609 -19.51 24.19 3.77
C GLN A 609 -18.82 24.96 4.91
N ASP A 610 -19.27 24.78 6.16
CA ASP A 610 -18.63 25.36 7.34
C ASP A 610 -17.22 24.79 7.55
N LEU A 611 -17.05 23.46 7.49
CA LEU A 611 -15.74 22.80 7.56
C LEU A 611 -14.74 23.33 6.53
N LYS A 612 -15.21 23.52 5.27
CA LYS A 612 -14.38 24.08 4.21
C LYS A 612 -13.94 25.50 4.52
N ARG A 613 -14.82 26.31 5.12
CA ARG A 613 -14.52 27.68 5.55
C ARG A 613 -13.52 27.70 6.71
N ARG A 614 -13.71 26.86 7.73
CA ARG A 614 -12.81 26.74 8.89
C ARG A 614 -11.42 26.31 8.48
N ARG A 615 -11.29 25.23 7.69
CA ARG A 615 -10.00 24.75 7.15
C ARG A 615 -9.28 25.79 6.28
N ALA A 616 -10.02 26.64 5.56
CA ALA A 616 -9.41 27.72 4.77
C ALA A 616 -8.88 28.87 5.64
N ALA A 617 -9.52 29.12 6.78
CA ALA A 617 -9.09 30.13 7.75
C ALA A 617 -7.98 29.61 8.68
N HIS A 618 -7.96 28.30 8.94
CA HIS A 618 -7.01 27.63 9.81
C HIS A 618 -5.65 27.46 9.11
N LYS A 619 -4.63 28.19 9.57
CA LYS A 619 -3.28 28.17 9.00
C LYS A 619 -2.32 27.43 9.92
N PRO A 620 -1.36 26.64 9.39
CA PRO A 620 -0.34 26.01 10.21
C PRO A 620 0.48 27.07 10.94
N LEU A 621 0.78 26.81 12.22
CA LEU A 621 1.72 27.62 12.99
C LEU A 621 3.09 27.57 12.31
N SER A 622 3.59 28.73 11.91
CA SER A 622 4.90 28.92 11.24
C SER A 622 6.07 28.80 12.21
#